data_AF-A0A7C9H474-F1
#
_entry.id   AF-A0A7C9H474-F1
#
_cell.length_a   1.000
_cell.length_b   1.000
_cell.length_c   1.000
_cell.angle_alpha   90.00
_cell.angle_beta   90.00
_cell.angle_gamma   90.00
#
_symmetry.space_group_name_H-M   'P 1'
#
loop_
_entity.id
_entity.type
_entity.pdbx_description
1 polymer ?
#
loop_
_entity_poly.entity_id
_entity_poly.type
_entity_poly.pdbx_seq_one_letter_code
_entity_poly.pdbx_strand_id
1 'polypeptide(L)'
;MKKILRYLSVKQLMEDIADLNGVMSVRRFVLSTMLAGVAVYSACLLYRINYIAALFVMILAVIMIPGLVRNYFMERSKASRFADVDVYLHQMTYSFIRNPKVNIALQDAYAISSGRLKRCLSRAIEELQYGMGERVYEDALKIVEEEYDCSRIRTLHKFLVSVEEKGGRYTGAMEVLLEDFDRWVNNVYKYQSEIRKIKRDITIGIMISMVLAMLTTVMCSTLNMFSKEPLSITDTLAYQCVSIVFVVLCMLFYIYTRKHYGCDWIGENRTDKQIMRDYNNVFKSEAKKITLKMIPLWGIMLLTVIILILVQLKIAAICVAAVMVLFIITPFTQRKGSAGRIKNDLYCGFTEWLRDLAVNLENKPLLSAVEDTYDSCPVIMKESLGKFIYEIELNPSDIMPYYSFLSEFDVMDIQSAVRMLYSIGDLDRDSMNQTINALVRRNYELSDKAEAARYLDSTSMMRFSEYIPTFFVAFKMAVDMMLVVNMYL
;
A
#
# COMPACT_ATOMS: atom_id res chain seq x y z
N MET A 1 21.90 2.49 -18.16
CA MET A 1 21.82 3.82 -18.80
C MET A 1 20.53 4.09 -19.56
N LYS A 2 20.10 3.29 -20.56
CA LYS A 2 18.85 3.55 -21.33
C LYS A 2 17.58 3.71 -20.47
N LYS A 3 17.40 2.94 -19.38
CA LYS A 3 16.28 3.12 -18.43
C LYS A 3 16.32 4.44 -17.66
N ILE A 4 17.52 4.93 -17.33
CA ILE A 4 17.74 6.20 -16.60
C ILE A 4 17.53 7.38 -17.54
N LEU A 5 18.01 7.30 -18.79
CA LEU A 5 17.72 8.29 -19.82
C LEU A 5 16.23 8.34 -20.21
N ARG A 6 15.52 7.20 -20.24
CA ARG A 6 14.07 7.17 -20.39
C ARG A 6 13.35 7.81 -19.20
N TYR A 7 13.82 7.56 -17.98
CA TYR A 7 13.27 8.14 -16.76
C TYR A 7 13.43 9.67 -16.68
N LEU A 8 14.47 10.22 -17.33
CA LEU A 8 14.77 11.66 -17.42
C LEU A 8 14.18 12.34 -18.67
N SER A 9 13.51 11.60 -19.56
CA SER A 9 13.02 12.15 -20.82
C SER A 9 11.77 13.02 -20.59
N VAL A 10 11.94 14.33 -20.78
CA VAL A 10 10.89 15.36 -20.70
C VAL A 10 9.74 15.09 -21.70
N LYS A 11 10.01 14.40 -22.81
CA LYS A 11 9.03 14.09 -23.85
C LYS A 11 7.97 13.08 -23.38
N GLN A 12 8.40 12.02 -22.69
CA GLN A 12 7.48 11.07 -22.04
C GLN A 12 6.75 11.71 -20.86
N LEU A 13 7.41 12.61 -20.11
CA LEU A 13 6.75 13.37 -19.05
C LEU A 13 5.61 14.25 -19.62
N MET A 14 5.82 14.85 -20.80
CA MET A 14 4.80 15.64 -21.51
C MET A 14 3.67 14.76 -22.07
N GLU A 15 3.95 13.55 -22.56
CA GLU A 15 2.91 12.59 -22.97
C GLU A 15 2.08 12.10 -21.76
N ASP A 16 2.73 11.72 -20.65
CA ASP A 16 2.06 11.32 -19.40
C ASP A 16 1.19 12.48 -18.83
N ILE A 17 1.62 13.74 -19.01
CA ILE A 17 0.87 14.94 -18.57
C ILE A 17 -0.28 15.29 -19.53
N ALA A 18 -0.13 15.03 -20.83
CA ALA A 18 -1.17 15.31 -21.82
C ALA A 18 -2.41 14.41 -21.66
N ASP A 19 -2.22 13.19 -21.16
CA ASP A 19 -3.30 12.24 -20.86
C ASP A 19 -4.06 12.58 -19.55
N LEU A 20 -3.45 13.40 -18.69
CA LEU A 20 -4.00 13.90 -17.44
C LEU A 20 -4.60 15.29 -17.64
N ASN A 21 -5.83 15.31 -18.17
CA ASN A 21 -6.64 16.51 -18.39
C ASN A 21 -6.70 17.41 -17.13
N GLY A 22 -5.97 18.55 -17.14
CA GLY A 22 -5.99 19.61 -16.12
C GLY A 22 -5.43 19.14 -14.77
N VAL A 23 -4.50 19.80 -14.08
CA VAL A 23 -4.80 20.91 -13.16
C VAL A 23 -3.47 21.57 -12.68
N MET A 24 -2.33 21.28 -13.30
CA MET A 24 -1.13 22.13 -13.17
C MET A 24 -0.53 22.43 -14.53
N SER A 25 -0.55 23.71 -14.93
CA SER A 25 0.15 24.13 -16.14
C SER A 25 1.64 23.81 -15.97
N VAL A 26 2.22 23.15 -16.96
CA VAL A 26 3.66 22.81 -17.04
C VAL A 26 4.53 24.01 -16.62
N ARG A 27 4.07 25.23 -16.92
CA ARG A 27 4.67 26.51 -16.52
C ARG A 27 4.80 26.70 -15.00
N ARG A 28 3.74 26.47 -14.21
CA ARG A 28 3.81 26.61 -12.74
C ARG A 28 4.75 25.57 -12.13
N PHE A 29 4.79 24.38 -12.73
CA PHE A 29 5.66 23.30 -12.29
C PHE A 29 7.15 23.62 -12.56
N VAL A 30 7.49 24.07 -13.77
CA VAL A 30 8.85 24.52 -14.10
C VAL A 30 9.28 25.70 -13.21
N LEU A 31 8.35 26.60 -12.88
CA LEU A 31 8.64 27.72 -12.00
C LEU A 31 8.91 27.27 -10.56
N SER A 32 8.10 26.36 -9.99
CA SER A 32 8.35 25.79 -8.65
C SER A 32 9.65 24.98 -8.60
N THR A 33 10.00 24.36 -9.71
CA THR A 33 11.23 23.58 -9.90
C THR A 33 12.48 24.46 -9.82
N MET A 34 12.49 25.57 -10.55
CA MET A 34 13.59 26.54 -10.48
C MET A 34 13.72 27.13 -9.08
N LEU A 35 12.60 27.44 -8.42
CA LEU A 35 12.57 27.95 -7.05
C LEU A 35 13.16 26.97 -6.03
N ALA A 36 12.88 25.66 -6.17
CA ALA A 36 13.46 24.63 -5.31
C ALA A 36 14.98 24.47 -5.52
N GLY A 37 15.45 24.52 -6.77
CA GLY A 37 16.88 24.48 -7.08
C GLY A 37 17.64 25.68 -6.50
N VAL A 38 17.05 26.88 -6.61
CA VAL A 38 17.58 28.10 -5.99
C VAL A 38 17.61 27.96 -4.46
N ALA A 39 16.54 27.46 -3.83
CA ALA A 39 16.51 27.28 -2.37
C ALA A 39 17.61 26.32 -1.85
N VAL A 40 17.88 25.22 -2.56
CA VAL A 40 18.96 24.28 -2.21
C VAL A 40 20.33 24.94 -2.37
N TYR A 41 20.54 25.68 -3.46
CA TYR A 41 21.80 26.40 -3.68
C TYR A 41 22.03 27.49 -2.62
N SER A 42 20.99 28.26 -2.27
CA SER A 42 21.01 29.23 -1.18
C SER A 42 21.37 28.58 0.16
N ALA A 43 20.83 27.40 0.47
CA ALA A 43 21.18 26.66 1.67
C ALA A 43 22.67 26.25 1.67
N CYS A 44 23.21 25.78 0.54
CA CYS A 44 24.62 25.44 0.41
C CYS A 44 25.55 26.65 0.62
N LEU A 45 25.17 27.83 0.14
CA LEU A 45 25.90 29.07 0.38
C LEU A 45 25.85 29.48 1.86
N LEU A 46 24.71 29.32 2.52
CA LEU A 46 24.58 29.62 3.95
C LEU A 46 25.43 28.70 4.83
N TYR A 47 25.64 27.44 4.41
CA TYR A 47 26.60 26.53 5.06
C TYR A 47 28.07 26.85 4.75
N ARG A 48 28.34 27.86 3.93
CA ARG A 48 29.67 28.24 3.41
C ARG A 48 30.42 27.04 2.79
N ILE A 49 29.69 26.18 2.08
CA ILE A 49 30.29 25.07 1.32
C ILE A 49 31.03 25.64 0.11
N ASN A 50 32.15 25.01 -0.29
CA ASN A 50 32.89 25.38 -1.50
C ASN A 50 31.95 25.45 -2.73
N TYR A 51 32.07 26.52 -3.52
CA TYR A 51 31.27 26.78 -4.72
C TYR A 51 31.24 25.59 -5.71
N ILE A 52 32.35 24.87 -5.86
CA ILE A 52 32.43 23.69 -6.75
C ILE A 52 31.53 22.56 -6.22
N ALA A 53 31.56 22.31 -4.91
CA ALA A 53 30.74 21.29 -4.27
C ALA A 53 29.25 21.71 -4.21
N ALA A 54 28.97 23.00 -3.98
CA ALA A 54 27.61 23.54 -4.05
C ALA A 54 27.01 23.39 -5.45
N LEU A 55 27.81 23.59 -6.51
CA LEU A 55 27.40 23.35 -7.89
C LEU A 55 27.03 21.88 -8.13
N PHE A 56 27.82 20.94 -7.59
CA PHE A 56 27.52 19.50 -7.71
C PHE A 56 26.18 19.13 -7.05
N VAL A 57 25.93 19.63 -5.83
CA VAL A 57 24.65 19.42 -5.13
C VAL A 57 23.48 20.03 -5.91
N MET A 58 23.66 21.21 -6.50
CA MET A 58 22.64 21.85 -7.34
C MET A 58 22.33 21.04 -8.60
N ILE A 59 23.34 20.51 -9.30
CA ILE A 59 23.14 19.62 -10.47
C ILE A 59 22.40 18.35 -10.05
N LEU A 60 22.80 17.73 -8.94
CA LEU A 60 22.11 16.57 -8.39
C LEU A 60 20.65 16.89 -8.09
N ALA A 61 20.37 18.10 -7.57
CA ALA A 61 19.01 18.52 -7.31
C ALA A 61 18.15 18.66 -8.57
N VAL A 62 18.70 19.27 -9.62
CA VAL A 62 18.04 19.42 -10.92
C VAL A 62 17.73 18.07 -11.56
N ILE A 63 18.65 17.11 -11.48
CA ILE A 63 18.45 15.75 -12.04
C ILE A 63 17.30 15.01 -11.36
N MET A 64 17.06 15.26 -10.07
CA MET A 64 16.04 14.53 -9.31
C MET A 64 14.61 15.05 -9.52
N ILE A 65 14.46 16.27 -9.99
CA ILE A 65 13.17 16.93 -10.20
C ILE A 65 12.23 16.11 -11.11
N PRO A 66 12.64 15.66 -12.32
CA PRO A 66 11.79 14.85 -13.21
C PRO A 66 11.09 13.68 -12.52
N GLY A 67 11.81 13.00 -11.61
CA GLY A 67 11.27 11.89 -10.83
C GLY A 67 10.19 12.32 -9.83
N LEU A 68 10.38 13.46 -9.16
CA LEU A 68 9.39 14.03 -8.23
C LEU A 68 8.12 14.46 -8.96
N VAL A 69 8.24 15.04 -10.17
CA VAL A 69 7.09 15.46 -11.00
C VAL A 69 6.22 14.25 -11.32
N ARG A 70 6.86 13.21 -11.85
CA ARG A 70 6.18 12.00 -12.29
C ARG A 70 5.44 11.34 -11.13
N ASN A 71 6.10 11.24 -9.97
CA ASN A 71 5.47 10.70 -8.77
C ASN A 71 4.29 11.55 -8.31
N TYR A 72 4.39 12.88 -8.35
CA TYR A 72 3.29 13.78 -7.99
C TYR A 72 2.05 13.57 -8.88
N PHE A 73 2.23 13.53 -10.20
CA PHE A 73 1.13 13.29 -11.13
C PHE A 73 0.55 11.88 -11.01
N MET A 74 1.41 10.87 -10.84
CA MET A 74 0.99 9.50 -10.62
C MET A 74 0.14 9.36 -9.35
N GLU A 75 0.57 9.96 -8.23
CA GLU A 75 -0.22 9.96 -6.98
C GLU A 75 -1.59 10.61 -7.16
N ARG A 76 -1.64 11.74 -7.87
CA ARG A 76 -2.89 12.46 -8.12
C ARG A 76 -3.80 11.69 -9.08
N SER A 77 -3.23 11.04 -10.09
CA SER A 77 -3.97 10.16 -11.01
C SER A 77 -4.58 8.99 -10.26
N LYS A 78 -3.82 8.34 -9.37
CA LYS A 78 -4.32 7.24 -8.54
C LYS A 78 -5.45 7.70 -7.62
N ALA A 79 -5.31 8.87 -6.98
CA ALA A 79 -6.35 9.44 -6.12
C ALA A 79 -7.63 9.79 -6.91
N SER A 80 -7.48 10.35 -8.12
CA SER A 80 -8.62 10.61 -9.01
C SER A 80 -9.30 9.31 -9.44
N ARG A 81 -8.52 8.28 -9.79
CA ARG A 81 -9.07 6.96 -10.16
C ARG A 81 -9.88 6.36 -9.01
N PHE A 82 -9.44 6.54 -7.76
CA PHE A 82 -10.19 6.10 -6.59
C PHE A 82 -11.49 6.88 -6.40
N ALA A 83 -11.45 8.21 -6.58
CA ALA A 83 -12.65 9.05 -6.51
C ALA A 83 -13.68 8.67 -7.59
N ASP A 84 -13.24 8.27 -8.79
CA ASP A 84 -14.13 7.73 -9.81
C ASP A 84 -14.82 6.44 -9.34
N VAL A 85 -14.07 5.50 -8.73
CA VAL A 85 -14.63 4.24 -8.18
C VAL A 85 -15.65 4.51 -7.08
N ASP A 86 -15.34 5.43 -6.18
CA ASP A 86 -16.23 5.89 -5.11
C ASP A 86 -17.57 6.40 -5.68
N VAL A 87 -17.50 7.35 -6.62
CA VAL A 87 -18.69 7.89 -7.30
C VAL A 87 -19.49 6.79 -7.98
N TYR A 88 -18.81 5.87 -8.68
CA TYR A 88 -19.45 4.78 -9.39
C TYR A 88 -20.19 3.81 -8.44
N LEU A 89 -19.51 3.30 -7.41
CA LEU A 89 -20.09 2.34 -6.47
C LEU A 89 -21.32 2.91 -5.77
N HIS A 90 -21.22 4.12 -5.22
CA HIS A 90 -22.34 4.75 -4.52
C HIS A 90 -23.51 5.03 -5.47
N GLN A 91 -23.24 5.62 -6.64
CA GLN A 91 -24.32 5.99 -7.54
C GLN A 91 -25.03 4.79 -8.15
N MET A 92 -24.29 3.77 -8.57
CA MET A 92 -24.88 2.51 -9.04
C MET A 92 -25.76 1.89 -7.94
N THR A 93 -25.26 1.87 -6.71
CA THR A 93 -25.96 1.26 -5.57
C THR A 93 -27.25 2.02 -5.24
N TYR A 94 -27.19 3.34 -5.05
CA TYR A 94 -28.37 4.16 -4.73
C TYR A 94 -29.41 4.16 -5.86
N SER A 95 -28.96 4.23 -7.11
CA SER A 95 -29.87 4.19 -8.24
C SER A 95 -30.58 2.85 -8.35
N PHE A 96 -29.86 1.75 -8.12
CA PHE A 96 -30.43 0.41 -8.22
C PHE A 96 -31.41 0.09 -7.08
N ILE A 97 -31.15 0.59 -5.85
CA ILE A 97 -32.12 0.52 -4.74
C ILE A 97 -33.45 1.20 -5.12
N ARG A 98 -33.38 2.33 -5.83
CA ARG A 98 -34.57 3.06 -6.29
C ARG A 98 -35.28 2.33 -7.44
N ASN A 99 -34.52 1.86 -8.41
CA ASN A 99 -35.03 1.17 -9.60
C ASN A 99 -34.13 -0.03 -9.91
N PRO A 100 -34.59 -1.29 -9.72
CA PRO A 100 -33.77 -2.50 -9.89
C PRO A 100 -33.54 -2.84 -11.37
N LYS A 101 -32.88 -1.93 -12.08
CA LYS A 101 -32.50 -2.03 -13.49
C LYS A 101 -31.07 -1.55 -13.66
N VAL A 102 -30.19 -2.46 -14.06
CA VAL A 102 -28.76 -2.21 -14.28
C VAL A 102 -28.57 -1.07 -15.28
N ASN A 103 -29.34 -1.04 -16.38
CA ASN A 103 -29.26 0.01 -17.39
C ASN A 103 -29.57 1.41 -16.80
N ILE A 104 -30.62 1.53 -15.99
CA ILE A 104 -31.00 2.81 -15.37
C ILE A 104 -29.91 3.26 -14.39
N ALA A 105 -29.41 2.33 -13.57
CA ALA A 105 -28.31 2.63 -12.65
C ALA A 105 -27.05 3.10 -13.38
N LEU A 106 -26.71 2.47 -14.51
CA LEU A 106 -25.55 2.84 -15.32
C LEU A 106 -25.71 4.22 -15.98
N GLN A 107 -26.92 4.56 -16.46
CA GLN A 107 -27.22 5.88 -17.00
C GLN A 107 -27.16 6.97 -15.93
N ASP A 108 -27.70 6.69 -14.73
CA ASP A 108 -27.64 7.60 -13.60
C ASP A 108 -26.19 7.82 -13.12
N ALA A 109 -25.35 6.78 -13.15
CA ALA A 109 -23.91 6.89 -12.92
C ALA A 109 -23.21 7.73 -14.00
N TYR A 110 -23.57 7.53 -15.27
CA TYR A 110 -23.03 8.32 -16.38
C TYR A 110 -23.37 9.81 -16.25
N ALA A 111 -24.59 10.15 -15.85
CA ALA A 111 -25.07 11.53 -15.75
C ALA A 111 -24.22 12.38 -14.79
N ILE A 112 -23.82 11.82 -13.64
CA ILE A 112 -23.03 12.52 -12.62
C ILE A 112 -21.51 12.40 -12.82
N SER A 113 -21.07 11.41 -13.60
CA SER A 113 -19.65 11.15 -13.83
C SER A 113 -18.98 12.23 -14.69
N SER A 114 -17.66 12.32 -14.60
CA SER A 114 -16.85 13.24 -15.43
C SER A 114 -15.55 12.60 -15.90
N GLY A 115 -14.89 13.22 -16.89
CA GLY A 115 -13.53 12.86 -17.29
C GLY A 115 -13.36 11.45 -17.87
N ARG A 116 -12.63 10.60 -17.14
CA ARG A 116 -12.30 9.22 -17.54
C ARG A 116 -13.48 8.29 -17.29
N LEU A 117 -14.09 8.36 -16.10
CA LEU A 117 -15.26 7.57 -15.74
C LEU A 117 -16.39 7.75 -16.75
N LYS A 118 -16.71 8.99 -17.11
CA LYS A 118 -17.78 9.27 -18.07
C LYS A 118 -17.57 8.61 -19.43
N ARG A 119 -16.34 8.61 -19.94
CA ARG A 119 -15.98 7.94 -21.21
C ARG A 119 -16.08 6.42 -21.10
N CYS A 120 -15.64 5.86 -19.97
CA CYS A 120 -15.77 4.43 -19.69
C CYS A 120 -17.24 4.00 -19.64
N LEU A 121 -18.08 4.75 -18.91
CA LEU A 121 -19.51 4.48 -18.79
C LEU A 121 -20.26 4.66 -20.13
N SER A 122 -19.88 5.63 -20.96
CA SER A 122 -20.45 5.77 -22.32
C SER A 122 -20.27 4.48 -23.14
N ARG A 123 -19.05 3.92 -23.14
CA ARG A 123 -18.74 2.67 -23.85
C ARG A 123 -19.53 1.49 -23.29
N ALA A 124 -19.66 1.40 -21.96
CA ALA A 124 -20.46 0.36 -21.32
C ALA A 124 -21.95 0.47 -21.67
N ILE A 125 -22.51 1.69 -21.70
CA ILE A 125 -23.91 1.93 -22.08
C ILE A 125 -24.13 1.60 -23.56
N GLU A 126 -23.20 1.95 -24.44
CA GLU A 126 -23.27 1.62 -25.87
C GLU A 126 -23.28 0.10 -26.07
N GLU A 127 -22.38 -0.63 -25.41
CA GLU A 127 -22.36 -2.10 -25.46
C GLU A 127 -23.67 -2.70 -24.93
N LEU A 128 -24.25 -2.10 -23.89
CA LEU A 128 -25.52 -2.56 -23.30
C LEU A 128 -26.73 -2.29 -24.21
N GLN A 129 -26.68 -1.24 -25.04
CA GLN A 129 -27.77 -0.86 -25.95
C GLN A 129 -27.70 -1.55 -27.31
N TYR A 130 -26.49 -1.81 -27.82
CA TYR A 130 -26.28 -2.29 -29.19
C TYR A 130 -25.57 -3.65 -29.26
N GLY A 131 -25.17 -4.22 -28.12
CA GLY A 131 -24.53 -5.54 -28.04
C GLY A 131 -25.46 -6.65 -28.51
N MET A 132 -24.94 -7.53 -29.37
CA MET A 132 -25.68 -8.65 -29.98
C MET A 132 -25.35 -10.01 -29.33
N GLY A 133 -24.60 -10.01 -28.22
CA GLY A 133 -24.19 -11.23 -27.52
C GLY A 133 -25.28 -11.80 -26.60
N GLU A 134 -25.17 -13.08 -26.21
CA GLU A 134 -26.06 -13.70 -25.22
C GLU A 134 -25.84 -13.14 -23.79
N ARG A 135 -24.67 -12.55 -23.51
CA ARG A 135 -24.27 -12.04 -22.18
C ARG A 135 -24.01 -10.54 -22.16
N VAL A 136 -24.94 -9.77 -22.74
CA VAL A 136 -24.83 -8.31 -22.88
C VAL A 136 -24.48 -7.59 -21.57
N TYR A 137 -25.03 -8.03 -20.43
CA TYR A 137 -24.70 -7.46 -19.13
C TYR A 137 -23.25 -7.70 -18.71
N GLU A 138 -22.75 -8.92 -18.86
CA GLU A 138 -21.37 -9.26 -18.49
C GLU A 138 -20.39 -8.49 -19.38
N ASP A 139 -20.62 -8.45 -20.69
CA ASP A 139 -19.73 -7.78 -21.64
C ASP A 139 -19.68 -6.26 -21.43
N ALA A 140 -20.85 -5.63 -21.20
CA ALA A 140 -20.92 -4.20 -20.93
C ALA A 140 -20.25 -3.81 -19.60
N LEU A 141 -20.52 -4.55 -18.53
CA LEU A 141 -19.99 -4.25 -17.19
C LEU A 141 -18.49 -4.55 -17.10
N LYS A 142 -17.99 -5.53 -17.86
CA LYS A 142 -16.57 -5.88 -17.93
C LYS A 142 -15.70 -4.72 -18.42
N ILE A 143 -16.22 -3.82 -19.26
CA ILE A 143 -15.51 -2.60 -19.70
C ILE A 143 -15.09 -1.74 -18.49
N VAL A 144 -15.98 -1.62 -17.49
CA VAL A 144 -15.70 -0.86 -16.26
C VAL A 144 -14.76 -1.64 -15.33
N GLU A 145 -14.92 -2.95 -15.26
CA GLU A 145 -14.05 -3.83 -14.47
C GLU A 145 -12.60 -3.80 -14.95
N GLU A 146 -12.36 -3.79 -16.26
CA GLU A 146 -11.02 -3.75 -16.84
C GLU A 146 -10.33 -2.38 -16.66
N GLU A 147 -11.07 -1.27 -16.70
CA GLU A 147 -10.50 0.08 -16.51
C GLU A 147 -10.08 0.32 -15.05
N TYR A 148 -10.92 -0.12 -14.11
CA TYR A 148 -10.74 0.19 -12.68
C TYR A 148 -10.16 -0.96 -11.85
N ASP A 149 -10.23 -2.21 -12.31
CA ASP A 149 -9.73 -3.43 -11.65
C ASP A 149 -9.97 -3.45 -10.13
N CYS A 150 -11.21 -3.20 -9.73
CA CYS A 150 -11.61 -3.21 -8.32
C CYS A 150 -12.47 -4.43 -8.02
N SER A 151 -12.15 -5.17 -6.94
CA SER A 151 -12.95 -6.33 -6.50
C SER A 151 -14.38 -5.94 -6.11
N ARG A 152 -14.55 -4.79 -5.43
CA ARG A 152 -15.86 -4.28 -5.00
C ARG A 152 -16.78 -3.91 -6.17
N ILE A 153 -16.21 -3.42 -7.29
CA ILE A 153 -16.95 -3.20 -8.54
C ILE A 153 -17.46 -4.52 -9.11
N ARG A 154 -16.58 -5.52 -9.25
CA ARG A 154 -16.93 -6.86 -9.77
C ARG A 154 -18.04 -7.51 -8.95
N THR A 155 -17.94 -7.39 -7.63
CA THR A 155 -18.99 -7.83 -6.72
C THR A 155 -20.31 -7.13 -7.00
N LEU A 156 -20.30 -5.79 -7.07
CA LEU A 156 -21.51 -5.03 -7.27
C LEU A 156 -22.20 -5.50 -8.55
N HIS A 157 -21.44 -5.62 -9.64
CA HIS A 157 -21.95 -6.10 -10.93
C HIS A 157 -22.61 -7.49 -10.83
N LYS A 158 -21.90 -8.49 -10.26
CA LYS A 158 -22.46 -9.84 -10.08
C LYS A 158 -23.77 -9.81 -9.28
N PHE A 159 -23.81 -9.01 -8.21
CA PHE A 159 -24.99 -8.86 -7.37
C PHE A 159 -26.15 -8.22 -8.16
N LEU A 160 -25.90 -7.09 -8.83
CA LEU A 160 -26.93 -6.39 -9.60
C LEU A 160 -27.53 -7.26 -10.71
N VAL A 161 -26.69 -7.98 -11.46
CA VAL A 161 -27.13 -8.90 -12.51
C VAL A 161 -27.95 -10.04 -11.92
N SER A 162 -27.49 -10.67 -10.84
CA SER A 162 -28.23 -11.75 -10.18
C SER A 162 -29.60 -11.30 -9.69
N VAL A 163 -29.70 -10.08 -9.15
CA VAL A 163 -30.98 -9.53 -8.68
C VAL A 163 -31.93 -9.23 -9.85
N GLU A 164 -31.43 -8.67 -10.95
CA GLU A 164 -32.26 -8.37 -12.11
C GLU A 164 -32.74 -9.64 -12.85
N GLU A 165 -31.90 -10.68 -12.93
CA GLU A 165 -32.24 -11.95 -13.60
C GLU A 165 -33.14 -12.86 -12.77
N LYS A 166 -32.84 -13.01 -11.47
CA LYS A 166 -33.52 -13.99 -10.61
C LYS A 166 -34.69 -13.38 -9.83
N GLY A 167 -34.69 -12.06 -9.62
CA GLY A 167 -35.61 -11.40 -8.69
C GLY A 167 -35.37 -11.81 -7.24
N GLY A 168 -36.14 -11.25 -6.29
CA GLY A 168 -36.03 -11.59 -4.87
C GLY A 168 -36.02 -10.38 -3.94
N ARG A 169 -35.79 -10.61 -2.64
CA ARG A 169 -35.69 -9.54 -1.62
C ARG A 169 -34.22 -9.11 -1.49
N TYR A 170 -33.81 -8.16 -2.31
CA TYR A 170 -32.40 -7.74 -2.40
C TYR A 170 -32.03 -6.54 -1.52
N THR A 171 -33.00 -5.78 -1.00
CA THR A 171 -32.76 -4.50 -0.31
C THR A 171 -31.85 -4.65 0.91
N GLY A 172 -32.06 -5.67 1.74
CA GLY A 172 -31.21 -5.92 2.90
C GLY A 172 -29.77 -6.29 2.54
N ALA A 173 -29.58 -7.15 1.52
CA ALA A 173 -28.25 -7.50 1.03
C ALA A 173 -27.54 -6.29 0.39
N MET A 174 -28.31 -5.43 -0.29
CA MET A 174 -27.82 -4.20 -0.91
C MET A 174 -27.39 -3.15 0.13
N GLU A 175 -28.17 -2.98 1.21
CA GLU A 175 -27.80 -2.11 2.34
C GLU A 175 -26.50 -2.57 3.01
N VAL A 176 -26.33 -3.88 3.16
CA VAL A 176 -25.11 -4.48 3.72
C VAL A 176 -23.91 -4.27 2.79
N LEU A 177 -24.08 -4.37 1.47
CA LEU A 177 -23.03 -4.03 0.50
C LEU A 177 -22.68 -2.54 0.50
N LEU A 178 -23.69 -1.66 0.61
CA LEU A 178 -23.47 -0.22 0.73
C LEU A 178 -22.67 0.12 1.98
N GLU A 179 -22.98 -0.49 3.13
CA GLU A 179 -22.23 -0.30 4.37
C GLU A 179 -20.76 -0.74 4.24
N ASP A 180 -20.46 -1.81 3.48
CA ASP A 180 -19.08 -2.20 3.13
C ASP A 180 -18.38 -1.13 2.29
N PHE A 181 -19.05 -0.63 1.24
CA PHE A 181 -18.48 0.41 0.37
C PHE A 181 -18.20 1.69 1.15
N ASP A 182 -19.15 2.16 1.96
CA ASP A 182 -19.00 3.35 2.81
C ASP A 182 -17.80 3.23 3.74
N ARG A 183 -17.67 2.11 4.45
CA ARG A 183 -16.56 1.88 5.39
C ARG A 183 -15.22 1.83 4.67
N TRP A 184 -15.13 1.09 3.57
CA TRP A 184 -13.92 1.00 2.77
C TRP A 184 -13.51 2.38 2.22
N VAL A 185 -14.45 3.12 1.62
CA VAL A 185 -14.18 4.44 1.06
C VAL A 185 -13.70 5.41 2.13
N ASN A 186 -14.36 5.43 3.29
CA ASN A 186 -13.96 6.26 4.42
C ASN A 186 -12.56 5.90 4.94
N ASN A 187 -12.24 4.61 5.05
CA ASN A 187 -10.92 4.16 5.48
C ASN A 187 -9.81 4.57 4.51
N VAL A 188 -10.04 4.43 3.20
CA VAL A 188 -9.07 4.83 2.18
C VAL A 188 -8.86 6.34 2.20
N TYR A 189 -9.91 7.16 2.30
CA TYR A 189 -9.76 8.62 2.42
C TYR A 189 -9.03 9.03 3.71
N LYS A 190 -9.34 8.38 4.83
CA LYS A 190 -8.63 8.58 6.10
C LYS A 190 -7.15 8.25 5.94
N TYR A 191 -6.81 7.12 5.32
CA TYR A 191 -5.43 6.72 5.04
C TYR A 191 -4.71 7.69 4.08
N GLN A 192 -5.36 8.15 3.01
CA GLN A 192 -4.84 9.20 2.12
C GLN A 192 -4.56 10.51 2.88
N SER A 193 -5.41 10.86 3.85
CA SER A 193 -5.23 12.04 4.69
C SER A 193 -4.03 11.89 5.63
N GLU A 194 -3.86 10.71 6.24
CA GLU A 194 -2.74 10.40 7.13
C GLU A 194 -1.41 10.40 6.38
N ILE A 195 -1.34 9.77 5.20
CA ILE A 195 -0.13 9.82 4.36
C ILE A 195 0.22 11.26 3.97
N ARG A 196 -0.78 12.10 3.64
CA ARG A 196 -0.54 13.51 3.33
C ARG A 196 0.01 14.27 4.54
N LYS A 197 -0.51 14.01 5.75
CA LYS A 197 0.03 14.58 6.99
C LYS A 197 1.47 14.13 7.22
N ILE A 198 1.76 12.83 7.17
CA ILE A 198 3.11 12.27 7.36
C ILE A 198 4.10 12.88 6.37
N LYS A 199 3.74 12.95 5.07
CA LYS A 199 4.60 13.59 4.05
C LYS A 199 4.89 15.07 4.38
N ARG A 200 3.89 15.80 4.88
CA ARG A 200 4.05 17.19 5.30
C ARG A 200 4.94 17.28 6.54
N ASP A 201 4.72 16.43 7.53
CA ASP A 201 5.47 16.41 8.79
C ASP A 201 6.94 16.05 8.54
N ILE A 202 7.23 15.09 7.63
CA ILE A 202 8.59 14.79 7.14
C ILE A 202 9.22 16.00 6.45
N THR A 203 8.45 16.70 5.59
CA THR A 203 8.96 17.89 4.89
C THR A 203 9.31 19.00 5.88
N ILE A 204 8.45 19.24 6.87
CA ILE A 204 8.71 20.19 7.96
C ILE A 204 9.94 19.74 8.77
N GLY A 205 10.04 18.46 9.10
CA GLY A 205 11.18 17.87 9.79
C GLY A 205 12.50 18.14 9.07
N ILE A 206 12.56 17.94 7.75
CA ILE A 206 13.75 18.24 6.93
C ILE A 206 14.07 19.75 6.94
N MET A 207 13.05 20.62 6.88
CA MET A 207 13.28 22.07 6.94
C MET A 207 13.86 22.50 8.30
N ILE A 208 13.29 22.00 9.40
CA ILE A 208 13.82 22.22 10.75
C ILE A 208 15.25 21.68 10.85
N SER A 209 15.49 20.51 10.26
CA SER A 209 16.78 19.87 10.31
C SER A 209 17.86 20.70 9.60
N MET A 210 17.53 21.28 8.44
CA MET A 210 18.42 22.22 7.74
C MET A 210 18.69 23.49 8.56
N VAL A 211 17.65 24.10 9.16
CA VAL A 211 17.82 25.29 10.01
C VAL A 211 18.70 25.01 11.22
N LEU A 212 18.50 23.86 11.89
CA LEU A 212 19.33 23.45 13.02
C LEU A 212 20.79 23.24 12.63
N ALA A 213 21.05 22.58 11.50
CA ALA A 213 22.41 22.44 10.97
C ALA A 213 23.04 23.80 10.60
N MET A 214 22.24 24.82 10.28
CA MET A 214 22.77 26.16 10.01
C MET A 214 23.21 26.84 11.31
N LEU A 215 22.51 26.57 12.41
CA LEU A 215 22.83 27.14 13.72
C LEU A 215 24.28 26.81 14.14
N THR A 216 24.79 25.61 13.86
CA THR A 216 26.19 25.25 14.22
C THR A 216 27.20 26.12 13.48
N THR A 217 26.92 26.49 12.23
CA THR A 217 27.78 27.37 11.43
C THR A 217 27.78 28.80 11.94
N VAL A 218 26.60 29.30 12.37
CA VAL A 218 26.45 30.61 12.99
C VAL A 218 27.17 30.63 14.34
N MET A 219 27.02 29.59 15.16
CA MET A 219 27.73 29.46 16.44
C MET A 219 29.25 29.50 16.24
N CYS A 220 29.79 28.74 15.28
CA CYS A 220 31.22 28.79 14.94
C CYS A 220 31.66 30.20 14.51
N SER A 221 30.85 30.90 13.71
CA SER A 221 31.15 32.28 13.30
C SER A 221 31.12 33.25 14.47
N THR A 222 30.19 33.11 15.41
CA THR A 222 30.12 33.96 16.60
C THR A 222 31.30 33.70 17.54
N LEU A 223 31.69 32.43 17.74
CA LEU A 223 32.88 32.07 18.52
C LEU A 223 34.16 32.67 17.91
N ASN A 224 34.26 32.65 16.58
CA ASN A 224 35.37 33.27 15.86
C ASN A 224 35.44 34.80 16.04
N MET A 225 34.30 35.46 16.32
CA MET A 225 34.27 36.90 16.63
C MET A 225 34.83 37.21 18.02
N PHE A 226 34.88 36.22 18.92
CA PHE A 226 35.38 36.35 20.30
C PHE A 226 36.76 35.71 20.51
N SER A 227 37.27 34.90 19.57
CA SER A 227 38.60 34.28 19.65
C SER A 227 39.70 35.17 19.06
N LYS A 228 40.91 35.13 19.65
CA LYS A 228 42.08 35.89 19.17
C LYS A 228 42.71 35.31 17.90
N GLU A 229 42.46 34.03 17.61
CA GLU A 229 42.86 33.37 16.37
C GLU A 229 41.63 33.02 15.52
N PRO A 230 41.74 33.07 14.18
CA PRO A 230 40.63 32.77 13.29
C PRO A 230 40.29 31.27 13.33
N LEU A 231 39.29 30.90 14.13
CA LEU A 231 38.75 29.55 14.20
C LEU A 231 37.74 29.35 13.06
N SER A 232 38.23 28.96 11.89
CA SER A 232 37.41 28.63 10.73
C SER A 232 37.32 27.11 10.52
N ILE A 233 36.33 26.47 11.14
CA ILE A 233 36.02 25.04 10.92
C ILE A 233 35.53 24.81 9.49
N THR A 234 34.93 25.85 8.89
CA THR A 234 34.32 25.83 7.56
C THR A 234 35.32 25.47 6.44
N ASP A 235 36.60 25.78 6.64
CA ASP A 235 37.66 25.50 5.66
C ASP A 235 38.20 24.06 5.77
N THR A 236 37.84 23.33 6.83
CA THR A 236 38.27 21.94 6.97
C THR A 236 37.56 21.03 5.97
N LEU A 237 38.33 20.15 5.32
CA LEU A 237 37.79 19.14 4.40
C LEU A 237 36.73 18.25 5.07
N ALA A 238 36.89 17.98 6.37
CA ALA A 238 35.95 17.22 7.16
C ALA A 238 34.58 17.90 7.26
N TYR A 239 34.55 19.19 7.61
CA TYR A 239 33.29 19.95 7.70
C TYR A 239 32.58 20.03 6.34
N GLN A 240 33.32 20.30 5.25
CA GLN A 240 32.74 20.39 3.91
C GLN A 240 32.15 19.04 3.48
N CYS A 241 32.88 17.94 3.68
CA CYS A 241 32.41 16.60 3.35
C CYS A 241 31.13 16.23 4.11
N VAL A 242 31.11 16.45 5.43
CA VAL A 242 29.97 16.08 6.28
C VAL A 242 28.74 16.95 5.96
N SER A 243 28.94 18.23 5.63
CA SER A 243 27.86 19.13 5.22
C SER A 243 27.24 18.74 3.87
N ILE A 244 28.06 18.33 2.90
CA ILE A 244 27.59 17.81 1.61
C ILE A 244 26.81 16.51 1.82
N VAL A 245 27.37 15.56 2.59
CA VAL A 245 26.71 14.29 2.90
C VAL A 245 25.37 14.52 3.58
N PHE A 246 25.29 15.45 4.53
CA PHE A 246 24.05 15.83 5.20
C PHE A 246 22.97 16.33 4.22
N VAL A 247 23.31 17.31 3.37
CA VAL A 247 22.35 17.88 2.40
C VAL A 247 21.89 16.81 1.40
N VAL A 248 22.81 15.98 0.92
CA VAL A 248 22.49 14.87 -0.01
C VAL A 248 21.60 13.83 0.67
N LEU A 249 21.85 13.47 1.93
CA LEU A 249 21.01 12.53 2.69
C LEU A 249 19.58 13.07 2.91
N CYS A 250 19.45 14.34 3.32
CA CYS A 250 18.15 14.99 3.44
C CYS A 250 17.40 15.00 2.10
N MET A 251 18.10 15.27 1.00
CA MET A 251 17.51 15.29 -0.33
C MET A 251 17.08 13.89 -0.81
N LEU A 252 17.94 12.89 -0.67
CA LEU A 252 17.62 11.50 -1.02
C LEU A 252 16.46 10.97 -0.19
N PHE A 253 16.41 11.32 1.11
CA PHE A 253 15.31 10.94 1.99
C PHE A 253 13.99 11.59 1.59
N TYR A 254 13.99 12.88 1.25
CA TYR A 254 12.80 13.56 0.70
C TYR A 254 12.24 12.82 -0.51
N ILE A 255 13.10 12.45 -1.47
CA ILE A 255 12.71 11.73 -2.69
C ILE A 255 12.21 10.32 -2.35
N TYR A 256 12.90 9.62 -1.45
CA TYR A 256 12.52 8.29 -1.00
C TYR A 256 11.09 8.30 -0.44
N THR A 257 10.78 9.21 0.48
CA THR A 257 9.44 9.39 1.05
C THR A 257 8.42 9.71 -0.03
N ARG A 258 8.74 10.61 -0.96
CA ARG A 258 7.84 10.95 -2.08
C ARG A 258 7.58 9.79 -3.05
N LYS A 259 8.50 8.85 -3.17
CA LYS A 259 8.38 7.72 -4.10
C LYS A 259 7.73 6.49 -3.47
N HIS A 260 8.10 6.16 -2.23
CA HIS A 260 7.67 4.93 -1.58
C HIS A 260 6.33 5.04 -0.84
N TYR A 261 5.84 6.27 -0.57
CA TYR A 261 4.63 6.49 0.23
C TYR A 261 3.41 6.77 -0.68
N GLY A 262 3.50 6.42 -1.97
CA GLY A 262 2.41 6.53 -2.95
C GLY A 262 1.81 5.15 -3.26
N CYS A 263 0.74 4.78 -2.56
CA CYS A 263 0.05 3.50 -2.74
C CYS A 263 -1.00 3.55 -3.87
N ASP A 264 -1.34 2.40 -4.44
CA ASP A 264 -2.59 2.23 -5.20
C ASP A 264 -3.77 2.13 -4.23
N TRP A 265 -4.69 3.09 -4.31
CA TRP A 265 -5.81 3.24 -3.37
C TRP A 265 -6.95 2.25 -3.61
N ILE A 266 -7.05 1.73 -4.83
CA ILE A 266 -8.09 0.76 -5.24
C ILE A 266 -7.74 -0.67 -4.78
N GLY A 267 -6.56 -0.84 -4.18
CA GLY A 267 -6.02 -2.12 -3.75
C GLY A 267 -5.33 -2.82 -4.93
N GLU A 268 -4.03 -3.08 -4.80
CA GLU A 268 -3.36 -4.04 -5.67
C GLU A 268 -3.69 -5.41 -5.10
N ASN A 269 -4.60 -6.15 -5.74
CA ASN A 269 -4.90 -7.52 -5.31
C ASN A 269 -3.62 -8.34 -5.42
N ARG A 270 -3.14 -8.84 -4.27
CA ARG A 270 -1.98 -9.73 -4.23
C ARG A 270 -2.26 -10.89 -5.16
N THR A 271 -1.37 -11.11 -6.12
CA THR A 271 -1.55 -12.19 -7.09
C THR A 271 -1.64 -13.53 -6.35
N ASP A 272 -2.45 -14.45 -6.84
CA ASP A 272 -2.57 -15.82 -6.29
C ASP A 272 -1.21 -16.48 -6.04
N LYS A 273 -0.23 -16.23 -6.91
CA LYS A 273 1.16 -16.70 -6.76
C LYS A 273 1.83 -16.17 -5.49
N GLN A 274 1.61 -14.91 -5.13
CA GLN A 274 2.15 -14.28 -3.93
C GLN A 274 1.49 -14.84 -2.67
N ILE A 275 0.16 -14.99 -2.70
CA ILE A 275 -0.63 -15.58 -1.61
C ILE A 275 -0.18 -17.03 -1.38
N MET A 276 -0.10 -17.83 -2.43
CA MET A 276 0.32 -19.23 -2.36
C MET A 276 1.78 -19.39 -1.94
N ARG A 277 2.66 -18.45 -2.33
CA ARG A 277 4.06 -18.44 -1.83
C ARG A 277 4.12 -18.20 -0.33
N ASP A 278 3.35 -17.25 0.19
CA ASP A 278 3.28 -17.01 1.63
C ASP A 278 2.63 -18.21 2.34
N TYR A 279 1.53 -18.77 1.81
CA TYR A 279 0.88 -19.99 2.30
C TYR A 279 1.88 -21.15 2.42
N ASN A 280 2.60 -21.44 1.34
CA ASN A 280 3.64 -22.45 1.32
C ASN A 280 4.77 -22.13 2.30
N ASN A 281 5.18 -20.86 2.45
CA ASN A 281 6.22 -20.48 3.40
C ASN A 281 5.81 -20.66 4.88
N VAL A 282 4.52 -20.57 5.20
CA VAL A 282 4.03 -20.66 6.59
C VAL A 282 3.66 -22.09 6.96
N PHE A 283 2.92 -22.79 6.09
CA PHE A 283 2.35 -24.10 6.36
C PHE A 283 3.14 -25.27 5.75
N LYS A 284 3.72 -25.11 4.54
CA LYS A 284 4.42 -26.21 3.83
C LYS A 284 5.96 -26.15 3.93
N SER A 285 6.53 -24.99 4.24
CA SER A 285 7.97 -24.78 4.32
C SER A 285 8.48 -25.18 5.69
N GLU A 286 9.26 -26.25 5.73
CA GLU A 286 10.09 -26.53 6.88
C GLU A 286 11.18 -25.45 6.98
N ALA A 287 10.94 -24.42 7.80
CA ALA A 287 11.90 -23.35 8.05
C ALA A 287 13.32 -23.87 8.38
N LYS A 288 13.41 -25.08 8.97
CA LYS A 288 14.66 -25.81 9.19
C LYS A 288 15.46 -26.12 7.91
N LYS A 289 14.83 -26.45 6.78
CA LYS A 289 15.53 -26.78 5.52
C LYS A 289 16.13 -25.53 4.85
N ILE A 290 15.49 -24.36 5.01
CA ILE A 290 16.00 -23.09 4.47
C ILE A 290 17.19 -22.60 5.32
N THR A 291 17.09 -22.65 6.65
CA THR A 291 18.20 -22.28 7.53
C THR A 291 19.39 -23.22 7.39
N LEU A 292 19.16 -24.52 7.16
CA LEU A 292 20.22 -25.51 6.90
C LEU A 292 21.01 -25.21 5.61
N LYS A 293 20.34 -24.76 4.54
CA LYS A 293 21.01 -24.36 3.28
C LYS A 293 21.88 -23.10 3.42
N MET A 294 21.67 -22.28 4.45
CA MET A 294 22.45 -21.05 4.68
C MET A 294 23.73 -21.27 5.52
N ILE A 295 23.92 -22.45 6.12
CA ILE A 295 25.10 -22.83 6.94
C ILE A 295 26.46 -22.51 6.29
N PRO A 296 26.72 -22.84 5.01
CA PRO A 296 28.02 -22.51 4.40
C PRO A 296 28.27 -21.00 4.29
N LEU A 297 27.21 -20.21 4.09
CA LEU A 297 27.30 -18.75 3.99
C LEU A 297 27.54 -18.11 5.37
N TRP A 298 27.00 -18.70 6.44
CA TRP A 298 27.30 -18.35 7.83
C TRP A 298 28.78 -18.55 8.16
N GLY A 299 29.36 -19.68 7.72
CA GLY A 299 30.79 -19.97 7.90
C GLY A 299 31.70 -18.92 7.26
N ILE A 300 31.40 -18.51 6.02
CA ILE A 300 32.19 -17.51 5.29
C ILE A 300 32.11 -16.14 5.97
N MET A 301 30.89 -15.69 6.34
CA MET A 301 30.69 -14.41 7.02
C MET A 301 31.43 -14.36 8.37
N LEU A 302 31.42 -15.45 9.13
CA LEU A 302 32.11 -15.53 10.42
C LEU A 302 33.64 -15.47 10.27
N LEU A 303 34.17 -16.12 9.22
CA LEU A 303 35.59 -16.07 8.87
C LEU A 303 36.03 -14.64 8.47
N THR A 304 35.18 -13.90 7.75
CA THR A 304 35.48 -12.49 7.41
C THR A 304 35.50 -11.56 8.62
N VAL A 305 34.63 -11.78 9.61
CA VAL A 305 34.63 -11.00 10.87
C VAL A 305 35.92 -11.25 11.65
N ILE A 306 36.38 -12.51 11.73
CA ILE A 306 37.63 -12.87 12.42
C ILE A 306 38.84 -12.20 11.74
N ILE A 307 38.91 -12.21 10.41
CA ILE A 307 39.99 -11.54 9.65
C ILE A 307 39.98 -10.02 9.90
N LEU A 308 38.80 -9.37 9.92
CA LEU A 308 38.68 -7.93 10.17
C LEU A 308 39.12 -7.52 11.59
N ILE A 309 38.88 -8.38 12.59
CA ILE A 309 39.34 -8.18 13.96
C ILE A 309 40.87 -8.30 14.04
N LEU A 310 41.47 -9.26 13.33
CA LEU A 310 42.93 -9.44 13.27
C LEU A 310 43.65 -8.24 12.63
N VAL A 311 43.01 -7.55 11.68
CA VAL A 311 43.55 -6.35 10.99
C VAL A 311 43.31 -5.05 11.79
N GLN A 312 42.81 -5.12 13.03
CA GLN A 312 42.48 -3.97 13.91
C GLN A 312 41.42 -2.98 13.38
N LEU A 313 40.65 -3.34 12.35
CA LEU A 313 39.53 -2.53 11.83
C LEU A 313 38.24 -2.78 12.64
N LYS A 314 38.25 -2.38 13.92
CA LYS A 314 37.17 -2.68 14.89
C LYS A 314 35.78 -2.20 14.45
N ILE A 315 35.69 -1.02 13.82
CA ILE A 315 34.41 -0.46 13.34
C ILE A 315 33.84 -1.30 12.20
N ALA A 316 34.68 -1.72 11.25
CA ALA A 316 34.26 -2.56 10.12
C ALA A 316 33.82 -3.95 10.59
N ALA A 317 34.51 -4.53 11.57
CA ALA A 317 34.12 -5.81 12.19
C ALA A 317 32.74 -5.73 12.85
N ILE A 318 32.45 -4.64 13.58
CA ILE A 318 31.12 -4.41 14.19
C ILE A 318 30.04 -4.29 13.11
N CYS A 319 30.30 -3.56 12.02
CA CYS A 319 29.34 -3.44 10.91
C CYS A 319 29.04 -4.79 10.25
N VAL A 320 30.05 -5.61 9.95
CA VAL A 320 29.86 -6.93 9.33
C VAL A 320 29.16 -7.90 10.30
N ALA A 321 29.46 -7.84 11.60
CA ALA A 321 28.75 -8.61 12.62
C ALA A 321 27.27 -8.20 12.73
N ALA A 322 26.96 -6.90 12.65
CA ALA A 322 25.58 -6.43 12.62
C ALA A 322 24.82 -6.94 11.38
N VAL A 323 25.45 -6.93 10.21
CA VAL A 323 24.88 -7.50 8.98
C VAL A 323 24.63 -9.01 9.12
N MET A 324 25.57 -9.76 9.71
CA MET A 324 25.40 -11.19 9.99
C MET A 324 24.16 -11.44 10.86
N VAL A 325 23.99 -10.72 11.96
CA VAL A 325 22.83 -10.85 12.85
C VAL A 325 21.52 -10.55 12.11
N LEU A 326 21.49 -9.53 11.25
CA LEU A 326 20.31 -9.22 10.43
C LEU A 326 19.94 -10.38 9.50
N PHE A 327 20.91 -11.01 8.84
CA PHE A 327 20.64 -12.18 7.99
C PHE A 327 20.08 -13.38 8.79
N ILE A 328 20.42 -13.56 10.08
CA ILE A 328 19.92 -14.68 10.91
C ILE A 328 18.45 -14.44 11.22
N ILE A 329 18.12 -13.18 11.51
CA ILE A 329 16.78 -12.74 11.91
C ILE A 329 15.84 -12.64 10.70
N THR A 330 16.36 -12.36 9.50
CA THR A 330 15.54 -12.24 8.26
C THR A 330 14.60 -13.40 7.95
N PRO A 331 14.98 -14.69 7.99
CA PRO A 331 14.03 -15.79 7.71
C PRO A 331 12.92 -15.89 8.77
N PHE A 332 13.22 -15.62 10.04
CA PHE A 332 12.23 -15.66 11.11
C PHE A 332 11.25 -14.48 11.04
N THR A 333 11.78 -13.27 10.78
CA THR A 333 10.96 -12.07 10.56
C THR A 333 10.13 -12.18 9.30
N GLN A 334 10.67 -12.74 8.22
CA GLN A 334 9.91 -13.01 7.01
C GLN A 334 8.78 -14.01 7.26
N ARG A 335 9.02 -15.12 7.98
CA ARG A 335 7.96 -16.09 8.31
C ARG A 335 6.87 -15.46 9.17
N LYS A 336 7.24 -14.70 10.20
CA LYS A 336 6.28 -13.97 11.04
C LYS A 336 5.48 -12.96 10.23
N GLY A 337 6.14 -12.24 9.32
CA GLY A 337 5.51 -11.31 8.39
C GLY A 337 4.56 -12.02 7.41
N SER A 338 4.95 -13.15 6.84
CA SER A 338 4.10 -13.97 5.97
C SER A 338 2.88 -14.50 6.72
N ALA A 339 3.03 -14.95 7.96
CA ALA A 339 1.90 -15.42 8.79
C ALA A 339 0.89 -14.29 9.04
N GLY A 340 1.37 -13.09 9.37
CA GLY A 340 0.51 -11.90 9.50
C GLY A 340 -0.21 -11.54 8.20
N ARG A 341 0.49 -11.59 7.06
CA ARG A 341 -0.10 -11.31 5.75
C ARG A 341 -1.18 -12.32 5.38
N ILE A 342 -0.93 -13.62 5.58
CA ILE A 342 -1.89 -14.70 5.33
C ILE A 342 -3.15 -14.53 6.17
N LYS A 343 -3.05 -14.20 7.46
CA LYS A 343 -4.25 -13.98 8.29
C LYS A 343 -5.14 -12.90 7.70
N ASN A 344 -4.55 -11.82 7.20
CA ASN A 344 -5.33 -10.77 6.53
C ASN A 344 -5.84 -11.20 5.14
N ASP A 345 -5.02 -11.88 4.35
CA ASP A 345 -5.45 -12.40 3.05
C ASP A 345 -6.62 -13.40 3.23
N LEU A 346 -6.64 -14.12 4.36
CA LEU A 346 -7.73 -14.99 4.78
C LEU A 346 -8.97 -14.20 5.19
N TYR A 347 -8.84 -13.13 5.99
CA TYR A 347 -10.00 -12.28 6.31
C TYR A 347 -10.67 -11.74 5.05
N CYS A 348 -9.89 -11.15 4.13
CA CYS A 348 -10.41 -10.63 2.87
C CYS A 348 -11.05 -11.74 2.02
N GLY A 349 -10.35 -12.88 1.88
CA GLY A 349 -10.85 -14.01 1.10
C GLY A 349 -12.12 -14.65 1.71
N PHE A 350 -12.19 -14.74 3.03
CA PHE A 350 -13.35 -15.27 3.73
C PHE A 350 -14.56 -14.34 3.59
N THR A 351 -14.37 -13.03 3.61
CA THR A 351 -15.43 -12.05 3.33
C THR A 351 -15.93 -12.19 1.88
N GLU A 352 -15.02 -12.29 0.90
CA GLU A 352 -15.38 -12.47 -0.52
C GLU A 352 -16.13 -13.78 -0.76
N TRP A 353 -15.67 -14.88 -0.15
CA TRP A 353 -16.36 -16.17 -0.23
C TRP A 353 -17.75 -16.16 0.43
N LEU A 354 -17.89 -15.57 1.62
CA LEU A 354 -19.20 -15.47 2.28
C LEU A 354 -20.21 -14.68 1.43
N ARG A 355 -19.73 -13.68 0.69
CA ARG A 355 -20.55 -12.87 -0.19
C ARG A 355 -21.13 -13.71 -1.33
N ASP A 356 -20.29 -14.47 -2.02
CA ASP A 356 -20.71 -15.37 -3.09
C ASP A 356 -21.65 -16.47 -2.53
N LEU A 357 -21.33 -16.99 -1.34
CA LEU A 357 -22.16 -17.99 -0.65
C LEU A 357 -23.55 -17.45 -0.30
N ALA A 358 -23.65 -16.22 0.22
CA ALA A 358 -24.92 -15.60 0.60
C ALA A 358 -25.88 -15.46 -0.59
N VAL A 359 -25.35 -15.12 -1.78
CA VAL A 359 -26.14 -15.02 -3.02
C VAL A 359 -26.67 -16.38 -3.47
N ASN A 360 -25.86 -17.43 -3.35
CA ASN A 360 -26.26 -18.78 -3.73
C ASN A 360 -27.28 -19.36 -2.73
N LEU A 361 -27.11 -19.08 -1.44
CA LEU A 361 -27.98 -19.52 -0.36
C LEU A 361 -29.42 -18.99 -0.44
N GLU A 362 -29.63 -17.83 -1.07
CA GLU A 362 -31.00 -17.30 -1.27
C GLU A 362 -31.85 -18.25 -2.12
N ASN A 363 -31.22 -18.99 -3.03
CA ASN A 363 -31.89 -19.80 -4.04
C ASN A 363 -31.64 -21.32 -3.88
N LYS A 364 -30.64 -21.73 -3.08
CA LYS A 364 -30.19 -23.11 -2.97
C LYS A 364 -29.88 -23.52 -1.52
N PRO A 365 -30.02 -24.82 -1.17
CA PRO A 365 -29.56 -25.34 0.13
C PRO A 365 -28.06 -25.12 0.35
N LEU A 366 -27.64 -25.04 1.61
CA LEU A 366 -26.26 -24.71 2.02
C LEU A 366 -25.18 -25.54 1.33
N LEU A 367 -25.34 -26.86 1.26
CA LEU A 367 -24.34 -27.73 0.66
C LEU A 367 -24.12 -27.40 -0.83
N SER A 368 -25.20 -27.34 -1.62
CA SER A 368 -25.14 -27.00 -3.04
C SER A 368 -24.63 -25.57 -3.26
N ALA A 369 -24.99 -24.63 -2.38
CA ALA A 369 -24.50 -23.26 -2.44
C ALA A 369 -22.98 -23.18 -2.19
N VAL A 370 -22.45 -23.99 -1.26
CA VAL A 370 -21.00 -24.09 -0.99
C VAL A 370 -20.26 -24.71 -2.17
N GLU A 371 -20.74 -25.81 -2.72
CA GLU A 371 -20.14 -26.49 -3.88
C GLU A 371 -20.01 -25.55 -5.08
N ASP A 372 -21.06 -24.80 -5.40
CA ASP A 372 -21.07 -23.83 -6.51
C ASP A 372 -20.04 -22.69 -6.33
N THR A 373 -19.63 -22.40 -5.09
CA THR A 373 -18.60 -21.38 -4.83
C THR A 373 -17.17 -21.89 -4.95
N TYR A 374 -16.94 -23.20 -5.13
CA TYR A 374 -15.60 -23.78 -5.14
C TYR A 374 -14.71 -23.20 -6.26
N ASP A 375 -15.28 -22.97 -7.43
CA ASP A 375 -14.53 -22.42 -8.55
C ASP A 375 -14.20 -20.94 -8.39
N SER A 376 -15.13 -20.17 -7.81
CA SER A 376 -14.94 -18.73 -7.54
C SER A 376 -14.25 -18.42 -6.21
N CYS A 377 -14.01 -19.40 -5.36
CA CYS A 377 -13.45 -19.15 -4.04
C CYS A 377 -12.00 -18.63 -4.09
N PRO A 378 -11.60 -17.77 -3.14
CA PRO A 378 -10.22 -17.28 -3.05
C PRO A 378 -9.21 -18.40 -2.83
N VAL A 379 -8.06 -18.29 -3.51
CA VAL A 379 -7.02 -19.32 -3.56
C VAL A 379 -6.50 -19.73 -2.17
N ILE A 380 -6.51 -18.81 -1.20
CA ILE A 380 -6.11 -19.10 0.19
C ILE A 380 -7.03 -20.10 0.89
N MET A 381 -8.30 -20.19 0.49
CA MET A 381 -9.28 -21.09 1.08
C MET A 381 -9.47 -22.37 0.27
N LYS A 382 -9.10 -22.37 -1.02
CA LYS A 382 -9.44 -23.44 -1.97
C LYS A 382 -9.04 -24.84 -1.50
N GLU A 383 -7.85 -24.99 -0.90
CA GLU A 383 -7.42 -26.28 -0.33
C GLU A 383 -8.29 -26.71 0.86
N SER A 384 -8.59 -25.78 1.78
CA SER A 384 -9.40 -26.08 2.96
C SER A 384 -10.88 -26.27 2.62
N LEU A 385 -11.40 -25.56 1.62
CA LEU A 385 -12.78 -25.68 1.13
C LEU A 385 -12.99 -27.00 0.39
N GLY A 386 -12.01 -27.44 -0.40
CA GLY A 386 -12.09 -28.76 -1.06
C GLY A 386 -12.14 -29.91 -0.05
N LYS A 387 -11.35 -29.83 1.04
CA LYS A 387 -11.43 -30.80 2.15
C LYS A 387 -12.80 -30.76 2.83
N PHE A 388 -13.31 -29.56 3.09
CA PHE A 388 -14.63 -29.36 3.70
C PHE A 388 -15.78 -29.97 2.87
N ILE A 389 -15.82 -29.70 1.57
CA ILE A 389 -16.84 -30.25 0.66
C ILE A 389 -16.76 -31.78 0.65
N TYR A 390 -15.55 -32.33 0.49
CA TYR A 390 -15.34 -33.78 0.49
C TYR A 390 -15.79 -34.45 1.79
N GLU A 391 -15.47 -33.85 2.95
CA GLU A 391 -15.86 -34.40 4.25
C GLU A 391 -17.39 -34.35 4.47
N ILE A 392 -18.07 -33.29 4.00
CA ILE A 392 -19.54 -33.18 4.09
C ILE A 392 -20.25 -34.13 3.11
N GLU A 393 -19.77 -34.28 1.88
CA GLU A 393 -20.31 -35.25 0.92
C GLU A 393 -20.23 -36.68 1.47
N LEU A 394 -19.13 -37.00 2.18
CA LEU A 394 -18.94 -38.31 2.79
C LEU A 394 -19.93 -38.57 3.95
N ASN A 395 -20.14 -37.57 4.81
CA ASN A 395 -21.05 -37.66 5.96
C ASN A 395 -21.80 -36.33 6.21
N PRO A 396 -22.98 -36.13 5.59
CA PRO A 396 -23.71 -34.86 5.68
C PRO A 396 -24.20 -34.48 7.09
N SER A 397 -24.36 -35.46 7.97
CA SER A 397 -24.80 -35.25 9.37
C SER A 397 -23.65 -34.95 10.33
N ASP A 398 -22.39 -35.06 9.90
CA ASP A 398 -21.23 -34.81 10.76
C ASP A 398 -20.97 -33.30 10.89
N ILE A 399 -20.77 -32.86 12.13
CA ILE A 399 -20.48 -31.46 12.45
C ILE A 399 -18.97 -31.16 12.37
N MET A 400 -18.11 -32.18 12.45
CA MET A 400 -16.65 -32.03 12.46
C MET A 400 -16.08 -31.24 11.25
N PRO A 401 -16.60 -31.37 10.01
CA PRO A 401 -16.13 -30.59 8.88
C PRO A 401 -16.21 -29.08 9.12
N TYR A 402 -17.26 -28.61 9.82
CA TYR A 402 -17.42 -27.19 10.16
C TYR A 402 -16.40 -26.70 11.19
N TYR A 403 -15.89 -27.58 12.05
CA TYR A 403 -14.85 -27.26 13.02
C TYR A 403 -13.43 -27.36 12.44
N SER A 404 -13.23 -28.24 11.44
CA SER A 404 -11.94 -28.42 10.76
C SER A 404 -11.69 -27.32 9.71
N PHE A 405 -12.74 -26.77 9.10
CA PHE A 405 -12.64 -25.74 8.07
C PHE A 405 -11.91 -24.48 8.55
N LEU A 406 -10.85 -24.09 7.83
CA LEU A 406 -9.96 -22.95 8.12
C LEU A 406 -9.30 -22.98 9.51
N SER A 407 -9.37 -24.10 10.23
CA SER A 407 -8.79 -24.22 11.57
C SER A 407 -7.27 -24.09 11.58
N GLU A 408 -6.61 -24.44 10.47
CA GLU A 408 -5.15 -24.35 10.29
C GLU A 408 -4.59 -22.93 10.47
N PHE A 409 -5.40 -21.90 10.25
CA PHE A 409 -4.98 -20.49 10.34
C PHE A 409 -5.05 -19.91 11.76
N ASP A 410 -5.70 -20.62 12.70
CA ASP A 410 -5.89 -20.19 14.08
C ASP A 410 -6.44 -18.75 14.18
N VAL A 411 -7.61 -18.56 13.57
CA VAL A 411 -8.35 -17.29 13.56
C VAL A 411 -9.73 -17.52 14.18
N MET A 412 -9.85 -17.19 15.47
CA MET A 412 -11.06 -17.44 16.27
C MET A 412 -12.32 -16.78 15.70
N ASP A 413 -12.18 -15.57 15.13
CA ASP A 413 -13.31 -14.82 14.58
C ASP A 413 -13.94 -15.53 13.37
N ILE A 414 -13.11 -16.07 12.48
CA ILE A 414 -13.56 -16.83 11.30
C ILE A 414 -14.16 -18.16 11.73
N GLN A 415 -13.54 -18.88 12.67
CA GLN A 415 -14.11 -20.12 13.22
C GLN A 415 -15.50 -19.88 13.83
N SER A 416 -15.69 -18.74 14.50
CA SER A 416 -16.99 -18.36 15.07
C SER A 416 -18.04 -18.12 13.97
N ALA A 417 -17.65 -17.49 12.86
CA ALA A 417 -18.53 -17.29 11.71
C ALA A 417 -18.90 -18.62 11.02
N VAL A 418 -17.94 -19.53 10.86
CA VAL A 418 -18.17 -20.87 10.29
C VAL A 418 -19.13 -21.69 11.15
N ARG A 419 -19.02 -21.62 12.48
CA ARG A 419 -19.96 -22.30 13.39
C ARG A 419 -21.40 -21.78 13.26
N MET A 420 -21.58 -20.49 13.00
CA MET A 420 -22.90 -19.95 12.72
C MET A 420 -23.45 -20.40 11.35
N LEU A 421 -22.60 -20.64 10.34
CA LEU A 421 -23.04 -21.25 9.07
C LEU A 421 -23.65 -22.65 9.29
N TYR A 422 -23.11 -23.45 10.21
CA TYR A 422 -23.72 -24.74 10.54
C TYR A 422 -25.17 -24.57 11.04
N SER A 423 -25.39 -23.59 11.93
CA SER A 423 -26.74 -23.35 12.48
C SER A 423 -27.77 -22.89 11.44
N ILE A 424 -27.33 -22.44 10.26
CA ILE A 424 -28.21 -22.01 9.16
C ILE A 424 -28.86 -23.20 8.46
N GLY A 425 -28.22 -24.38 8.46
CA GLY A 425 -28.73 -25.57 7.78
C GLY A 425 -30.13 -26.03 8.22
N ASP A 426 -30.50 -25.72 9.47
CA ASP A 426 -31.77 -26.14 10.10
C ASP A 426 -32.80 -25.00 10.26
N LEU A 427 -32.49 -23.77 9.81
CA LEU A 427 -33.39 -22.61 9.97
C LEU A 427 -34.45 -22.53 8.86
N ASP A 428 -35.61 -21.96 9.21
CA ASP A 428 -36.61 -21.54 8.22
C ASP A 428 -36.07 -20.42 7.32
N ARG A 429 -36.60 -20.29 6.09
CA ARG A 429 -36.06 -19.39 5.06
C ARG A 429 -35.96 -17.92 5.50
N ASP A 430 -36.91 -17.41 6.27
CA ASP A 430 -36.88 -16.00 6.71
C ASP A 430 -35.81 -15.78 7.81
N SER A 431 -35.70 -16.70 8.78
CA SER A 431 -34.64 -16.66 9.81
C SER A 431 -33.24 -16.90 9.23
N MET A 432 -33.15 -17.74 8.19
CA MET A 432 -31.92 -18.01 7.45
C MET A 432 -31.36 -16.72 6.84
N ASN A 433 -32.20 -15.94 6.15
CA ASN A 433 -31.82 -14.67 5.53
C ASN A 433 -31.34 -13.63 6.56
N GLN A 434 -32.03 -13.52 7.71
CA GLN A 434 -31.62 -12.60 8.78
C GLN A 434 -30.26 -13.01 9.37
N THR A 435 -30.05 -14.31 9.60
CA THR A 435 -28.79 -14.84 10.15
C THR A 435 -27.63 -14.67 9.17
N ILE A 436 -27.87 -14.87 7.87
CA ILE A 436 -26.88 -14.63 6.80
C ILE A 436 -26.51 -13.15 6.74
N ASN A 437 -27.47 -12.24 6.74
CA ASN A 437 -27.18 -10.81 6.72
C ASN A 437 -26.38 -10.38 7.96
N ALA A 438 -26.71 -10.93 9.13
CA ALA A 438 -25.94 -10.69 10.36
C ALA A 438 -24.50 -11.25 10.26
N LEU A 439 -24.33 -12.43 9.67
CA LEU A 439 -23.03 -13.05 9.42
C LEU A 439 -22.16 -12.23 8.47
N VAL A 440 -22.74 -11.80 7.34
CA VAL A 440 -22.08 -10.98 6.34
C VAL A 440 -21.67 -9.65 6.97
N ARG A 441 -22.57 -8.99 7.71
CA ARG A 441 -22.28 -7.74 8.43
C ARG A 441 -21.16 -7.90 9.45
N ARG A 442 -21.20 -8.95 10.28
CA ARG A 442 -20.14 -9.25 11.25
C ARG A 442 -18.81 -9.54 10.56
N ASN A 443 -18.82 -10.20 9.42
CA ASN A 443 -17.60 -10.45 8.66
C ASN A 443 -17.04 -9.14 8.07
N TYR A 444 -17.88 -8.26 7.54
CA TYR A 444 -17.42 -6.92 7.12
C TYR A 444 -16.79 -6.13 8.26
N GLU A 445 -17.35 -6.18 9.48
CA GLU A 445 -16.72 -5.58 10.66
C GLU A 445 -15.34 -6.16 10.97
N LEU A 446 -15.13 -7.46 10.76
CA LEU A 446 -13.86 -8.13 10.98
C LEU A 446 -12.84 -7.80 9.88
N SER A 447 -13.30 -7.80 8.63
CA SER A 447 -12.50 -7.40 7.46
C SER A 447 -12.05 -5.95 7.58
N ASP A 448 -12.96 -5.06 7.99
CA ASP A 448 -12.71 -3.65 8.27
C ASP A 448 -11.66 -3.48 9.38
N LYS A 449 -11.79 -4.21 10.49
CA LYS A 449 -10.77 -4.23 11.55
C LYS A 449 -9.41 -4.71 11.05
N ALA A 450 -9.37 -5.70 10.16
CA ALA A 450 -8.13 -6.22 9.58
C ALA A 450 -7.49 -5.20 8.62
N GLU A 451 -8.28 -4.57 7.74
CA GLU A 451 -7.83 -3.48 6.87
C GLU A 451 -7.32 -2.29 7.69
N ALA A 452 -8.06 -1.88 8.73
CA ALA A 452 -7.67 -0.80 9.64
C ALA A 452 -6.36 -1.12 10.38
N ALA A 453 -6.17 -2.36 10.85
CA ALA A 453 -4.93 -2.81 11.46
C ALA A 453 -3.75 -2.75 10.47
N ARG A 454 -3.96 -3.13 9.20
CA ARG A 454 -2.95 -2.99 8.13
C ARG A 454 -2.59 -1.52 7.88
N TYR A 455 -3.59 -0.65 7.78
CA TYR A 455 -3.33 0.78 7.63
C TYR A 455 -2.57 1.32 8.84
N LEU A 456 -2.90 0.90 10.06
CA LEU A 456 -2.21 1.33 11.27
C LEU A 456 -0.77 0.86 11.33
N ASP A 457 -0.48 -0.40 10.96
CA ASP A 457 0.90 -0.94 10.90
C ASP A 457 1.74 -0.20 9.85
N SER A 458 1.21 -0.04 8.63
CA SER A 458 1.84 0.72 7.56
C SER A 458 2.10 2.18 7.97
N THR A 459 1.09 2.84 8.53
CA THR A 459 1.17 4.23 8.99
C THR A 459 2.16 4.37 10.14
N SER A 460 2.23 3.42 11.07
CA SER A 460 3.14 3.46 12.21
C SER A 460 4.60 3.40 11.77
N MET A 461 4.92 2.54 10.80
CA MET A 461 6.27 2.48 10.23
C MET A 461 6.62 3.77 9.47
N MET A 462 5.65 4.37 8.77
CA MET A 462 5.82 5.67 8.11
C MET A 462 6.01 6.81 9.13
N ARG A 463 5.25 6.81 10.23
CA ARG A 463 5.37 7.76 11.35
C ARG A 463 6.75 7.69 12.00
N PHE A 464 7.29 6.49 12.19
CA PHE A 464 8.66 6.34 12.71
C PHE A 464 9.71 7.01 11.80
N SER A 465 9.48 7.01 10.49
CA SER A 465 10.38 7.69 9.55
C SER A 465 10.43 9.21 9.72
N GLU A 466 9.43 9.83 10.37
CA GLU A 466 9.40 11.27 10.67
C GLU A 466 10.60 11.71 11.51
N TYR A 467 11.19 10.80 12.30
CA TYR A 467 12.36 11.07 13.13
C TYR A 467 13.70 10.93 12.40
N ILE A 468 13.73 10.38 11.18
CA ILE A 468 14.97 10.16 10.41
C ILE A 468 15.74 11.47 10.15
N PRO A 469 15.11 12.59 9.72
CA PRO A 469 15.81 13.87 9.55
C PRO A 469 16.50 14.37 10.82
N THR A 470 15.92 14.09 12.00
CA THR A 470 16.51 14.44 13.30
C THR A 470 17.79 13.67 13.55
N PHE A 471 17.85 12.38 13.19
CA PHE A 471 19.08 11.59 13.28
C PHE A 471 20.18 12.14 12.36
N PHE A 472 19.84 12.59 11.15
CA PHE A 472 20.82 13.19 10.23
C PHE A 472 21.45 14.46 10.81
N VAL A 473 20.63 15.33 11.44
CA VAL A 473 21.14 16.54 12.09
C VAL A 473 21.94 16.24 13.33
N ALA A 474 21.47 15.32 14.18
CA ALA A 474 22.20 14.94 15.38
C ALA A 474 23.61 14.43 15.02
N PHE A 475 23.72 13.60 13.97
CA PHE A 475 25.00 13.14 13.46
C PHE A 475 25.86 14.30 12.93
N LYS A 476 25.29 15.20 12.11
CA LYS A 476 26.00 16.38 11.61
C LYS A 476 26.52 17.26 12.75
N MET A 477 25.67 17.58 13.72
CA MET A 477 26.01 18.39 14.88
C MET A 477 27.08 17.75 15.76
N ALA A 478 27.06 16.43 15.94
CA ALA A 478 28.07 15.72 16.70
C ALA A 478 29.46 15.86 16.05
N VAL A 479 29.53 15.74 14.72
CA VAL A 479 30.78 15.95 13.97
C VAL A 479 31.22 17.41 14.02
N ASP A 480 30.29 18.36 13.89
CA ASP A 480 30.60 19.79 14.00
C ASP A 480 31.20 20.12 15.37
N MET A 481 30.58 19.66 16.45
CA MET A 481 31.07 19.86 17.80
C MET A 481 32.43 19.19 18.04
N MET A 482 32.65 18.00 17.49
CA MET A 482 33.95 17.34 17.58
C MET A 482 35.05 18.15 16.86
N LEU A 483 34.75 18.72 15.69
CA LEU A 483 35.68 19.59 14.97
C LEU A 483 35.93 20.90 15.72
N VAL A 484 34.90 21.49 16.34
CA VAL A 484 35.05 22.65 17.23
C VAL A 484 36.03 22.31 18.35
N VAL A 485 35.76 21.27 19.12
CA VAL A 485 36.57 20.86 20.28
C VAL A 485 38.02 20.56 19.88
N ASN A 486 38.23 19.87 18.76
CA ASN A 486 39.57 19.54 18.27
C ASN A 486 40.36 20.74 17.71
N MET A 487 39.70 21.88 17.42
CA MET A 487 40.40 23.12 17.10
C MET A 487 40.64 24.00 18.33
N TYR A 488 39.94 23.74 19.44
CA TYR A 488 40.11 24.45 20.72
C TYR A 488 41.15 23.78 21.65
N LEU A 489 41.31 22.45 21.56
CA LEU A 489 42.40 21.68 22.17
C LEU A 489 43.65 21.76 21.30
#